data_AF-A0AAW6P7V6-F1
#
_entry.id   AF-A0AAW6P7V6-F1
#
_cell.length_a   1.000
_cell.length_b   1.000
_cell.length_c   1.000
_cell.angle_alpha   90.00
_cell.angle_beta   90.00
_cell.angle_gamma   90.00
#
_symmetry.space_group_name_H-M   'P 1'
#
loop_
_entity.id
_entity.type
_entity.pdbx_description
1 polymer ?
#
loop_
_entity_poly.entity_id
_entity_poly.type
_entity_poly.pdbx_seq_one_letter_code
_entity_poly.pdbx_strand_id
1 'polypeptide(L)' 'MLALACAGAAQAKTKPCEELKAEIETKIQSAGVTAYTLEIVTNAEVKDPSMVVGSCEGGTRKIIYQKNDD' A
#
# COMPACT_ATOMS: atom_id res chain seq x y z
N MET A 1 -19.88 14.61 37.48
CA MET A 1 -20.29 13.57 36.52
C MET A 1 -19.77 14.03 35.17
N LEU A 2 -18.65 13.52 34.62
CA LEU A 2 -18.53 12.20 33.97
C LEU A 2 -19.71 11.99 33.00
N ALA A 3 -19.61 11.77 31.70
CA ALA A 3 -18.60 11.42 30.70
C ALA A 3 -19.17 12.01 29.37
N LEU A 4 -18.60 11.98 28.18
CA LEU A 4 -17.67 11.08 27.51
C LEU A 4 -17.37 11.84 26.21
N ALA A 5 -16.12 12.25 25.99
CA ALA A 5 -15.72 12.61 24.64
C ALA A 5 -15.92 11.34 23.79
N CYS A 6 -16.78 11.41 22.78
CA CYS A 6 -16.81 10.39 21.74
C CYS A 6 -15.42 10.38 21.10
N ALA A 7 -14.56 9.49 21.62
CA ALA A 7 -13.39 9.04 20.92
C ALA A 7 -13.91 8.58 19.57
N GLY A 8 -13.67 9.40 18.55
CA GLY A 8 -13.86 8.98 17.17
C GLY A 8 -13.14 7.66 17.07
N ALA A 9 -13.89 6.59 16.81
CA ALA A 9 -13.30 5.36 16.37
C ALA A 9 -12.51 5.77 15.12
N ALA A 10 -11.20 5.96 15.30
CA ALA A 10 -10.26 5.75 14.23
C ALA A 10 -10.44 4.27 13.88
N GLN A 11 -11.51 3.99 13.13
CA GLN A 11 -11.54 2.85 12.26
C GLN A 11 -10.29 3.07 11.43
N ALA A 12 -9.22 2.38 11.82
CA ALA A 12 -8.19 1.99 10.90
C ALA A 12 -8.93 1.17 9.83
N LYS A 13 -9.63 1.87 8.91
CA LYS A 13 -10.06 1.31 7.66
C LYS A 13 -8.74 0.96 7.02
N THR A 14 -8.39 -0.30 7.16
CA THR A 14 -7.31 -0.92 6.41
C THR A 14 -7.63 -0.60 4.96
N LYS A 15 -6.94 0.40 4.39
CA LYS A 15 -7.18 0.84 3.02
C LYS A 15 -7.11 -0.41 2.13
N PRO A 16 -8.10 -0.63 1.24
CA PRO A 16 -8.07 -1.77 0.35
C PRO A 16 -6.80 -1.68 -0.52
N CYS A 17 -6.19 -2.83 -0.80
CA CYS A 17 -4.92 -2.86 -1.53
C CYS A 17 -5.00 -2.17 -2.89
N GLU A 18 -6.13 -2.26 -3.57
CA GLU A 18 -6.35 -1.61 -4.87
C GLU A 18 -6.31 -0.08 -4.78
N GLU A 19 -6.90 0.51 -3.73
CA GLU A 19 -6.89 1.97 -3.54
C GLU A 19 -5.48 2.45 -3.20
N LEU A 20 -4.76 1.75 -2.33
CA LEU A 20 -3.36 2.07 -2.03
C LEU A 20 -2.47 1.89 -3.26
N LYS A 21 -2.71 0.85 -4.06
CA LYS A 21 -1.99 0.62 -5.32
C LYS A 21 -2.19 1.80 -6.28
N ALA A 22 -3.43 2.23 -6.51
CA ALA A 22 -3.72 3.37 -7.39
C ALA A 22 -3.05 4.69 -6.94
N GLU A 23 -3.01 4.95 -5.62
CA GLU A 23 -2.28 6.10 -5.07
C GLU A 23 -0.77 6.01 -5.33
N ILE A 24 -0.19 4.82 -5.18
CA ILE A 24 1.23 4.58 -5.46
C ILE A 24 1.50 4.73 -6.96
N GLU A 25 0.65 4.19 -7.84
CA GLU A 25 0.76 4.36 -9.30
C GLU A 25 0.77 5.84 -9.68
N THR A 26 -0.16 6.62 -9.13
CA THR A 26 -0.24 8.06 -9.38
C THR A 26 1.06 8.77 -8.99
N LYS A 27 1.65 8.41 -7.85
CA LYS A 27 2.93 8.98 -7.39
C LYS A 27 4.10 8.59 -8.30
N ILE A 28 4.18 7.32 -8.71
CA ILE A 28 5.22 6.81 -9.61
C ILE A 28 5.14 7.50 -10.98
N GLN A 29 3.93 7.61 -11.54
CA GLN A 29 3.70 8.31 -12.82
C GLN A 29 4.04 9.80 -12.71
N SER A 30 3.68 10.45 -11.59
CA SER A 30 4.03 11.85 -11.34
C SER A 30 5.55 12.06 -11.22
N ALA A 31 6.31 11.03 -10.86
CA ALA A 31 7.77 11.04 -10.87
C ALA A 31 8.38 10.78 -12.26
N GLY A 32 7.56 10.57 -13.31
CA GLY A 32 8.00 10.34 -14.68
C GLY A 32 8.41 8.89 -14.98
N VAL A 33 8.12 7.95 -14.07
CA VAL A 33 8.43 6.53 -14.28
C VAL A 33 7.27 5.88 -15.03
N THR A 34 7.54 5.35 -16.22
CA THR A 34 6.50 4.80 -17.12
C THR A 34 6.58 3.28 -17.29
N ALA A 35 7.74 2.67 -17.08
CA ALA A 35 7.97 1.24 -17.24
C ALA A 35 8.10 0.56 -15.87
N TYR A 36 6.96 0.14 -15.32
CA TYR A 36 6.93 -0.57 -14.03
C TYR A 36 5.68 -1.44 -13.89
N THR A 37 5.74 -2.37 -12.94
CA THR A 37 4.63 -3.23 -12.54
C THR A 37 4.42 -3.14 -11.03
N LEU A 38 3.18 -2.95 -10.60
CA LEU A 38 2.80 -3.08 -9.19
C LEU A 38 1.98 -4.35 -8.97
N GLU A 39 2.43 -5.18 -8.04
CA GLU A 39 1.78 -6.44 -7.71
C GLU A 39 1.44 -6.50 -6.23
N ILE A 40 0.26 -7.03 -5.90
CA ILE A 40 -0.19 -7.21 -4.53
C ILE A 40 0.07 -8.67 -4.14
N VAL A 41 1.05 -8.87 -3.28
CA VAL A 41 1.49 -10.19 -2.84
C VAL A 41 1.21 -10.39 -1.36
N THR A 42 1.17 -11.64 -0.92
CA THR A 42 1.16 -11.97 0.52
C THR A 42 2.55 -11.77 1.11
N ASN A 43 2.64 -11.71 2.45
CA ASN A 43 3.92 -11.57 3.14
C ASN A 43 4.93 -12.70 2.81
N ALA A 44 4.45 -13.92 2.53
CA ALA A 44 5.30 -15.07 2.21
C ALA A 44 5.90 -15.01 0.80
N GLU A 45 5.26 -14.25 -0.10
CA GLU A 45 5.66 -14.12 -1.50
C GLU A 45 6.66 -12.97 -1.72
N VAL A 46 6.88 -12.13 -0.71
CA VAL A 46 7.91 -11.09 -0.75
C VAL A 46 9.29 -11.73 -0.71
N LYS A 47 9.93 -11.80 -1.88
CA LYS A 47 11.29 -12.32 -2.03
C LYS A 47 12.35 -11.29 -1.64
N ASP A 48 12.09 -10.02 -1.95
CA ASP A 48 12.97 -8.91 -1.64
C ASP A 48 12.19 -7.79 -0.93
N PRO A 49 12.51 -7.48 0.34
CA PRO A 49 11.91 -6.38 1.07
C PRO A 49 12.12 -5.01 0.43
N SER A 50 13.19 -4.82 -0.37
CA SER A 50 13.50 -3.55 -1.04
C SER A 50 12.47 -3.17 -2.10
N MET A 51 11.74 -4.15 -2.63
CA MET A 51 10.70 -3.95 -3.63
C MET A 51 9.37 -3.51 -3.02
N VAL A 52 9.20 -3.61 -1.69
CA VAL A 52 7.93 -3.29 -1.02
C VAL A 52 7.75 -1.78 -0.94
N VAL A 53 6.75 -1.27 -1.66
CA VAL A 53 6.39 0.16 -1.68
C VAL A 53 5.16 0.49 -0.84
N GLY A 54 4.46 -0.53 -0.34
CA GLY A 54 3.29 -0.33 0.51
C GLY A 54 2.81 -1.60 1.19
N SER A 55 1.96 -1.44 2.20
CA SER A 55 1.28 -2.53 2.89
C SER A 55 -0.18 -2.16 3.12
N CYS A 56 -1.07 -3.11 2.85
CA CYS A 56 -2.52 -2.94 2.88
C CYS A 56 -3.18 -4.07 3.68
N GLU A 57 -4.51 -4.02 3.83
CA GLU A 57 -5.29 -5.02 4.59
C GLU A 57 -4.79 -5.23 6.04
N GLY A 58 -4.24 -4.19 6.66
CA GLY A 58 -3.73 -4.25 8.03
C GLY A 58 -2.38 -4.95 8.16
N GLY A 59 -1.64 -5.12 7.07
CA GLY A 59 -0.28 -5.65 7.10
C GLY A 59 -0.13 -7.07 6.57
N THR A 60 -1.22 -7.71 6.17
CA THR A 60 -1.26 -9.09 5.65
C THR A 60 -0.79 -9.19 4.21
N ARG A 61 -0.94 -8.11 3.45
CA ARG A 61 -0.52 -7.99 2.05
C ARG A 61 0.44 -6.82 1.84
N LYS A 62 1.30 -6.98 0.84
CA LYS A 62 2.33 -6.03 0.42
C LYS A 62 2.14 -5.68 -1.03
N ILE A 63 2.47 -4.45 -1.38
CA ILE A 63 2.51 -3.98 -2.76
C ILE A 63 3.98 -3.90 -3.14
N ILE A 64 4.40 -4.71 -4.11
CA ILE A 64 5.77 -4.72 -4.61
C ILE A 64 5.85 -3.93 -5.92
N TYR A 65 6.97 -3.24 -6.09
CA TYR A 65 7.34 -2.52 -7.28
C TYR A 65 8.38 -3.32 -8.06
N GLN A 66 8.07 -3.61 -9.32
CA GLN A 66 9.00 -4.21 -10.27
C GLN A 66 9.30 -3.19 -11.35
N LYS A 67 10.56 -2.78 -11.47
CA LYS A 67 11.00 -1.92 -12.55
C LYS A 67 11.10 -2.76 -13.81
N ASN A 68 10.45 -2.31 -14.88
CA ASN A 68 10.61 -2.94 -16.19
C ASN A 68 11.71 -2.15 -16.90
N ASP A 69 12.97 -2.50 -16.62
CA ASP A 69 14.12 -1.95 -17.32
C ASP A 69 14.26 -2.67 -18.65
N ASP A 70 13.90 -2.01 -19.75
CA ASP A 70 14.28 -2.40 -21.12
C ASP A 70 15.73 -2.00 -21.43
#